data_AF-A0A846G7L5-F1
#
_entry.id   AF-A0A846G7L5-F1
#
_cell.length_a   1.000
_cell.length_b   1.000
_cell.length_c   1.000
_cell.angle_alpha   90.00
_cell.angle_beta   90.00
_cell.angle_gamma   90.00
#
_symmetry.space_group_name_H-M   'P 1'
#
loop_
_entity.id
_entity.type
_entity.pdbx_description
1 polymer ?
#
loop_
_entity_poly.entity_id
_entity_poly.type
_entity_poly.pdbx_seq_one_letter_code
_entity_poly.pdbx_strand_id
1 'polypeptide(L)' 'MPNQIPEQIASMAALEPKAKVQHYKYTPKPLAKLDADVLVTYTGVCAKDVHMIDND' A
#
# COMPACT_ATOMS: atom_id res chain seq x y z
N MET A 1 4.23 -15.39 18.09
CA MET A 1 5.49 -14.69 17.73
C MET A 1 5.14 -13.21 17.70
N PRO A 2 5.84 -12.31 18.40
CA PRO A 2 5.58 -10.89 18.22
C PRO A 2 5.93 -10.56 16.77
N ASN A 3 4.91 -10.30 15.94
CA ASN A 3 5.11 -9.78 14.59
C ASN A 3 5.82 -8.44 14.74
N GLN A 4 7.12 -8.41 14.45
CA GLN A 4 7.83 -7.14 14.33
C GLN A 4 7.28 -6.43 13.10
N ILE A 5 6.95 -5.15 13.27
CA ILE A 5 6.55 -4.27 12.19
C ILE A 5 7.78 -4.12 11.28
N PRO A 6 7.68 -4.45 9.98
CA PRO A 6 8.81 -4.36 9.07
C PRO A 6 9.18 -2.89 8.82
N GLU A 7 10.48 -2.60 8.66
CA GLU A 7 10.98 -1.25 8.34
C GLU A 7 10.52 -0.76 6.96
N GLN A 8 10.22 -1.69 6.05
CA GLN A 8 9.70 -1.41 4.72
C GLN A 8 8.52 -2.33 4.40
N ILE A 9 7.48 -1.75 3.80
CA ILE A 9 6.30 -2.47 3.35
C ILE A 9 6.41 -2.70 1.84
N ALA A 10 6.24 -3.96 1.43
CA ALA A 10 6.14 -4.33 0.02
C ALA A 10 4.70 -4.13 -0.47
N SER A 11 4.56 -3.48 -1.61
CA SER A 11 3.28 -3.04 -2.19
C SER A 11 3.32 -3.05 -3.71
N MET A 12 2.20 -2.68 -4.33
CA MET A 12 2.08 -2.45 -5.77
C MET A 12 1.67 -0.99 -5.99
N ALA A 13 2.38 -0.28 -6.87
CA ALA A 13 2.11 1.13 -7.14
C ALA A 13 2.21 1.44 -8.64
N ALA A 14 1.39 2.37 -9.11
CA ALA A 14 1.57 3.05 -10.40
C ALA A 14 2.27 4.39 -10.11
N LEU A 15 3.41 4.65 -10.75
CA LEU A 15 4.21 5.87 -10.51
C LEU A 15 3.84 7.02 -11.46
N GLU A 16 3.12 6.72 -12.53
CA GLU A 16 2.66 7.68 -13.54
C GLU A 16 1.20 7.36 -13.90
N PRO A 17 0.41 8.35 -14.34
CA PRO A 17 -0.97 8.11 -14.76
C PRO A 17 -1.06 7.05 -15.85
N LYS A 18 -1.99 6.10 -15.71
CA LYS A 18 -2.23 5.00 -16.66
C LYS A 18 -1.06 4.00 -16.79
N ALA A 19 -0.05 4.10 -15.93
CA ALA A 19 1.06 3.16 -15.91
C ALA A 19 0.62 1.80 -15.33
N LYS A 20 1.32 0.74 -15.71
CA LYS A 20 1.13 -0.56 -15.08
C LYS A 20 1.61 -0.50 -13.63
N VAL A 21 0.85 -1.11 -12.74
CA VAL A 21 1.27 -1.30 -11.35
C VAL A 21 2.53 -2.18 -11.30
N GLN A 22 3.49 -1.77 -10.47
CA GLN A 22 4.76 -2.46 -10.29
C GLN A 22 5.09 -2.61 -8.81
N HIS A 23 5.98 -3.56 -8.49
CA HIS A 23 6.44 -3.75 -7.12
C HIS A 23 7.10 -2.49 -6.58
N TYR A 24 6.65 -2.07 -5.40
CA TYR A 24 7.15 -0.88 -4.74
C TYR A 24 7.35 -1.14 -3.25
N LYS A 25 8.44 -0.61 -2.71
CA LYS A 25 8.74 -0.67 -1.28
C LYS A 25 8.77 0.74 -0.71
N TYR A 26 8.09 0.94 0.40
CA TYR A 26 8.10 2.22 1.09
C TYR A 26 8.31 2.04 2.59
N THR A 27 8.90 3.07 3.21
CA THR A 27 9.01 3.16 4.66
C THR A 27 7.72 3.78 5.22
N PRO A 28 6.96 3.05 6.06
CA PRO A 28 5.76 3.60 6.67
C PRO A 28 6.11 4.69 7.68
N LYS A 29 5.13 5.54 8.01
CA LYS A 29 5.28 6.46 9.13
C LYS A 29 5.49 5.68 10.44
N PRO A 30 6.20 6.24 11.43
CA PRO A 30 6.25 5.67 12.77
C PRO A 30 4.85 5.49 13.36
N LEU A 31 4.61 4.36 14.05
CA LEU A 31 3.31 4.06 14.64
C LEU A 31 3.01 5.00 15.81
N ALA A 32 1.99 5.85 15.67
CA ALA A 32 1.55 6.72 16.75
C ALA A 32 0.65 5.97 17.75
N LYS A 33 0.39 6.59 18.91
CA LYS A 33 -0.40 5.98 20.01
C LYS A 33 -1.80 5.49 19.60
N LEU A 34 -2.41 6.12 18.60
CA LEU A 34 -3.75 5.80 18.12
C LEU A 34 -3.76 5.08 16.77
N ASP A 35 -2.58 4.80 16.21
CA ASP A 35 -2.48 4.03 14.97
C ASP A 35 -2.55 2.53 15.28
N ALA A 36 -3.01 1.76 14.30
CA ALA A 36 -2.94 0.30 14.32
C ALA A 36 -2.11 -0.18 13.12
N ASP A 37 -1.25 -1.16 13.36
CA ASP A 37 -0.56 -1.89 12.31
C ASP A 37 -1.39 -3.12 11.90
N VAL A 38 -1.62 -3.29 10.60
CA VAL A 38 -2.53 -4.32 10.07
C VAL A 38 -1.82 -5.13 9.01
N LEU A 39 -1.72 -6.43 9.24
CA LEU A 39 -1.30 -7.39 8.21
C LEU A 39 -2.45 -7.63 7.24
N VAL A 40 -2.34 -7.10 6.03
CA VAL A 40 -3.33 -7.28 4.97
C VAL A 40 -3.26 -8.72 4.42
N THR A 41 -4.34 -9.47 4.55
CA THR A 41 -4.46 -10.84 3.99
C THR A 41 -5.11 -10.84 2.60
N TYR A 42 -6.10 -9.95 2.40
CA TYR A 42 -6.81 -9.78 1.15
C TYR A 42 -7.17 -8.31 0.96
N THR A 43 -7.16 -7.84 -0.29
CA THR A 43 -7.69 -6.52 -0.69
C THR A 43 -8.55 -6.66 -1.94
N GLY A 44 -9.72 -6.05 -1.92
CA GLY A 44 -10.57 -5.98 -3.11
C GLY A 44 -10.03 -4.97 -4.12
N VAL A 45 -10.37 -5.17 -5.39
CA VAL A 45 -10.10 -4.20 -6.47
C VAL A 45 -11.44 -3.80 -7.09
N CYS A 46 -11.61 -2.51 -7.36
CA CYS A 46 -12.81 -1.95 -7.94
C CYS A 46 -12.48 -0.86 -8.98
N ALA A 47 -13.50 -0.37 -9.68
CA ALA A 47 -13.32 0.67 -10.70
C ALA A 47 -12.70 1.97 -10.14
N LYS A 48 -12.94 2.31 -8.86
CA LYS A 48 -12.31 3.49 -8.24
C LYS A 48 -10.78 3.38 -8.17
N ASP A 49 -10.24 2.18 -8.05
CA ASP A 49 -8.78 1.98 -8.03
C ASP A 49 -8.19 2.28 -9.42
N VAL A 50 -8.90 1.90 -10.48
CA VAL A 50 -8.52 2.23 -11.86
C VAL A 50 -8.56 3.74 -12.08
N HIS A 51 -9.65 4.39 -11.64
CA HIS A 51 -9.78 5.84 -11.77
C HIS A 51 -8.65 6.60 -11.04
N MET A 52 -8.26 6.12 -9.86
CA MET A 52 -7.13 6.70 -9.13
C MET A 52 -5.80 6.52 -9.87
N ILE A 53 -5.56 5.36 -10.48
CA ILE A 53 -4.35 5.10 -11.28
C ILE A 53 -4.33 5.94 -12.57
N ASP A 54 -5.48 6.11 -13.20
CA ASP A 54 -5.62 6.89 -14.44
C ASP A 54 -5.64 8.40 -14.18
N ASN A 55 -5.81 8.79 -12.91
CA ASN A 55 -5.93 10.16 -12.42
C ASN A 55 -7.10 10.90 -13.07
N ASP A 56 -8.28 10.29 -13.04
CA ASP A 56 -9.54 10.80 -13.60
C ASP A 56 -10.72 10.85 -12.60
#